data_AF-A0A091V6Y2-F1
#
_entry.id   AF-A0A091V6Y2-F1
#
_cell.length_a   1.000
_cell.length_b   1.000
_cell.length_c   1.000
_cell.angle_alpha   90.00
_cell.angle_beta   90.00
_cell.angle_gamma   90.00
#
_symmetry.space_group_name_H-M   'P 1'
#
loop_
_entity.id
_entity.type
_entity.pdbx_description
1 polymer ?
#
loop_
_entity_poly.entity_id
_entity_poly.type
_entity_poly.pdbx_seq_one_letter_code
_entity_poly.pdbx_strand_id
1 'polypeptide(L)' 'IQGTIRPHAIIILPNTSGMELLLTYEDEGIYIDIYGHFTKETVLQWGEMPASV' A
#
# COMPACT_ATOMS: atom_id res chain seq x y z
N ILE A 1 -5.72 -17.00 0.69
CA ILE A 1 -6.46 -15.81 1.15
C ILE A 1 -7.04 -15.08 -0.06
N GLN A 2 -8.34 -15.27 -0.32
CA GLN A 2 -9.10 -14.54 -1.36
C GLN A 2 -10.16 -13.68 -0.65
N GLY A 3 -9.69 -12.71 0.13
CA GLY A 3 -10.53 -11.65 0.68
C GLY A 3 -10.41 -10.41 -0.21
N THR A 4 -11.48 -9.67 -0.40
CA THR A 4 -11.42 -8.36 -1.08
C THR A 4 -10.55 -7.42 -0.25
N ILE A 5 -9.38 -7.05 -0.76
CA ILE A 5 -8.54 -6.01 -0.15
C ILE A 5 -9.28 -4.68 -0.29
N ARG A 6 -9.63 -4.07 0.85
CA ARG A 6 -10.18 -2.71 0.92
C ARG A 6 -9.12 -1.82 1.54
N PRO A 7 -8.32 -1.10 0.73
CA PRO A 7 -7.30 -0.22 1.28
C PRO A 7 -7.95 0.92 2.09
N HIS A 8 -7.38 1.24 3.24
CA HIS A 8 -7.72 2.45 4.01
C HIS A 8 -7.33 3.71 3.25
N ALA A 9 -6.20 3.67 2.54
CA ALA A 9 -5.70 4.73 1.69
C ALA A 9 -4.89 4.15 0.53
N ILE A 10 -4.86 4.90 -0.58
CA ILE A 10 -4.03 4.64 -1.75
C ILE A 10 -3.17 5.87 -1.96
N ILE A 11 -1.87 5.74 -1.77
CA ILE A 11 -0.91 6.84 -1.90
C ILE A 11 -0.09 6.64 -3.18
N ILE A 12 -0.08 7.64 -4.07
CA ILE A 12 0.82 7.65 -5.23
C ILE A 12 2.21 8.06 -4.74
N LEU A 13 3.22 7.25 -5.03
CA LEU A 13 4.58 7.55 -4.58
C LEU A 13 5.21 8.66 -5.43
N PRO A 14 5.82 9.68 -4.81
CA PRO A 14 6.48 10.75 -5.54
C PRO A 14 7.68 10.22 -6.33
N ASN A 15 8.04 10.90 -7.42
CA ASN A 15 9.19 10.54 -8.29
C ASN A 15 9.09 9.19 -9.00
N THR A 16 7.91 8.58 -9.05
CA THR A 16 7.67 7.29 -9.73
C THR A 16 6.90 7.45 -11.04
N SER A 17 6.68 8.68 -11.50
CA SER A 17 5.81 9.00 -12.64
C SER A 17 4.37 8.46 -12.51
N GLY A 18 3.92 8.24 -11.27
CA GLY A 18 2.61 7.66 -10.97
C GLY A 18 2.53 6.15 -11.17
N MET A 19 3.66 5.47 -11.31
CA MET A 19 3.71 4.03 -11.56
C MET A 19 3.74 3.18 -10.29
N GLU A 20 4.12 3.74 -9.15
CA GLU A 20 4.13 3.03 -7.87
C GLU A 20 3.16 3.64 -6.86
N LEU A 21 2.57 2.76 -6.07
CA LEU A 21 1.57 3.05 -5.05
C LEU A 21 1.99 2.44 -3.71
N LEU A 22 1.59 3.08 -2.61
CA LEU A 22 1.52 2.48 -1.29
C LEU A 22 0.05 2.24 -0.95
N LEU A 23 -0.32 0.98 -0.76
CA LEU A 23 -1.63 0.59 -0.24
C LEU A 23 -1.51 0.39 1.26
N THR A 24 -2.40 1.02 2.04
CA THR A 24 -2.52 0.75 3.47
C THR A 24 -3.71 -0.17 3.70
N TYR A 25 -3.51 -1.32 4.32
CA TYR A 25 -4.56 -2.31 4.60
C TYR A 25 -4.30 -2.93 5.97
N GLU A 26 -5.33 -3.07 6.80
CA GLU A 26 -5.16 -3.46 8.21
C GLU A 26 -4.12 -2.55 8.90
N ASP A 27 -3.06 -3.11 9.48
CA ASP A 27 -1.89 -2.43 10.07
C ASP A 27 -0.66 -2.45 9.14
N GLU A 28 -0.85 -2.79 7.86
CA GLU A 28 0.23 -2.98 6.89
C GLU A 28 0.21 -1.97 5.73
N GLY A 29 1.41 -1.71 5.20
CA GLY A 29 1.66 -0.84 4.06
C GLY A 29 2.44 -1.59 3.00
N ILE A 30 1.84 -1.73 1.83
CA ILE A 30 2.38 -2.55 0.74
C ILE A 30 2.70 -1.67 -0.47
N TYR A 31 3.91 -1.82 -0.98
CA TYR A 31 4.36 -1.14 -2.20
C TYR A 31 4.02 -1.97 -3.42
N ILE A 32 3.20 -1.40 -4.31
CA ILE A 32 2.79 -2.06 -5.56
C ILE A 32 2.97 -1.13 -6.76
N ASP A 33 3.03 -1.70 -7.95
CA ASP A 33 2.85 -0.95 -9.19
C ASP A 33 1.36 -0.80 -9.53
N ILE A 34 1.07 0.01 -10.55
CA ILE A 34 -0.31 0.21 -11.05
C ILE A 34 -0.95 -1.05 -11.68
N TYR A 35 -0.19 -2.13 -11.87
CA TYR A 35 -0.69 -3.43 -12.31
C TYR A 35 -0.97 -4.38 -11.13
N GLY A 36 -0.64 -3.98 -9.90
CA GLY A 36 -0.83 -4.76 -8.68
C GLY A 36 0.34 -5.66 -8.32
N HIS A 37 1.51 -5.51 -8.94
CA HIS A 37 2.70 -6.28 -8.56
C HIS A 37 3.45 -5.60 -7.42
N PHE A 38 3.98 -6.39 -6.49
CA PHE A 38 4.85 -5.88 -5.43
C PHE A 38 6.13 -5.28 -6.02
N THR A 39 6.46 -4.04 -5.63
CA THR A 39 7.69 -3.37 -6.09
C THR A 39 8.79 -3.34 -5.04
N LYS A 40 8.45 -3.64 -3.77
CA LYS A 40 9.41 -3.79 -2.68
C LYS A 40 9.11 -5.03 -1.85
N GLU A 41 10.17 -5.70 -1.40
CA GLU A 41 10.06 -6.87 -0.53
C GLU A 41 9.68 -6.49 0.92
N THR A 42 9.92 -5.24 1.31
CA THR A 42 9.58 -4.75 2.64
C THR A 42 8.11 -4.35 2.71
N VAL A 43 7.42 -4.87 3.73
CA VAL A 43 6.11 -4.40 4.19
C VAL A 43 6.32 -3.39 5.31
N LEU A 44 5.60 -2.27 5.25
CA LEU A 44 5.56 -1.31 6.34
C LEU A 44 4.55 -1.81 7.38
N GLN A 45 4.96 -1.92 8.63
CA GLN A 45 4.13 -2.38 9.74
C GLN A 45 3.88 -1.20 10.67
N TRP A 46 2.65 -0.73 10.76
CA TRP A 46 2.26 0.22 11.80
C TRP A 46 2.00 -0.55 13.10
N GLY A 47 2.32 0.05 14.25
CA GLY A 47 1.99 -0.56 15.55
C GLY A 47 0.49 -0.54 15.88
N GLU A 48 -0.30 0.18 15.08
CA GLU A 48 -1.75 0.34 15.17
C GLU A 48 -2.32 0.62 13.78
N MET A 49 -3.64 0.47 13.59
CA MET A 49 -4.27 0.74 12.30
C MET A 49 -4.05 2.21 11.87
N PRO A 50 -3.48 2.48 10.69
CA PRO A 50 -3.23 3.85 10.24
C PRO A 50 -4.56 4.59 10.07
N ALA A 51 -4.71 5.70 10.78
CA ALA A 51 -5.82 6.62 10.58
C ALA A 51 -5.57 7.47 9.32
N SER A 52 -6.56 7.58 8.43
CA SER A 52 -6.49 8.53 7.32
C SER A 52 -6.58 9.96 7.87
N VAL A 53 -5.62 10.82 7.55
CA VAL A 53 -5.64 12.26 7.87
C VAL A 53 -6.16 13.07 6.68
#